data_AF-A0A497SFZ8-F1
#
_entry.id   AF-A0A497SFZ8-F1
#
_cell.length_a   1.000
_cell.length_b   1.000
_cell.length_c   1.000
_cell.angle_alpha   90.00
_cell.angle_beta   90.00
_cell.angle_gamma   90.00
#
_symmetry.space_group_name_H-M   'P 1'
#
loop_
_entity.id
_entity.type
_entity.pdbx_description
1 polymer ?
#
loop_
_entity_poly.entity_id
_entity_poly.type
_entity_poly.pdbx_seq_one_letter_code
_entity_poly.pdbx_strand_id
1 'polypeptide(L)' 'YVPLIPWASVVLFGMLFGSVAYPGGRCRIHVQMPRLLSPICFAGRNSLLIYMLHQPVIAGLLYLAI' A
#
# COMPACT_ATOMS: atom_id res chain seq x y z
N TYR A 1 -10.14 20.22 -9.57
CA TYR A 1 -10.86 20.03 -8.30
C TYR A 1 -11.59 18.70 -8.35
N VAL A 2 -11.30 17.80 -7.43
CA VAL A 2 -11.90 16.46 -7.41
C VAL A 2 -13.15 16.52 -6.52
N PRO A 3 -14.34 16.08 -6.99
CA PRO A 3 -15.59 16.23 -6.24
C PRO A 3 -15.55 15.40 -4.95
N LEU A 4 -15.84 16.03 -3.80
CA LEU A 4 -15.73 15.34 -2.51
C LEU A 4 -16.72 14.19 -2.35
N ILE A 5 -17.94 14.34 -2.87
CA ILE A 5 -19.05 13.41 -2.60
C ILE A 5 -18.75 11.95 -3.06
N PRO A 6 -18.32 11.68 -4.30
CA PRO A 6 -18.02 10.31 -4.73
C PRO A 6 -16.76 9.73 -4.10
N TRP A 7 -15.80 10.56 -3.69
CA TRP A 7 -14.57 10.07 -3.06
C TRP A 7 -14.74 9.82 -1.56
N ALA A 8 -15.58 10.61 -0.89
CA ALA A 8 -15.93 10.41 0.51
C ALA A 8 -16.59 9.05 0.74
N SER A 9 -17.46 8.58 -0.16
CA SER A 9 -18.08 7.26 -0.04
C SER A 9 -17.05 6.14 -0.10
N VAL A 10 -16.10 6.18 -1.04
CA VAL A 10 -15.01 5.20 -1.15
C VAL A 10 -14.16 5.16 0.14
N VAL A 11 -13.84 6.32 0.69
CA VAL A 11 -13.11 6.44 1.95
C VAL A 11 -13.91 5.85 3.12
N LEU A 12 -15.20 6.17 3.23
CA LEU A 12 -16.09 5.66 4.28
C LEU A 12 -16.26 4.14 4.19
N PHE A 13 -16.41 3.60 2.98
CA PHE A 13 -16.42 2.15 2.76
C PHE A 13 -15.09 1.53 3.22
N GLY A 14 -13.94 2.11 2.84
CA GLY A 14 -12.63 1.66 3.30
C GLY A 14 -12.49 1.67 4.83
N MET A 15 -12.99 2.72 5.49
CA MET A 15 -13.01 2.82 6.96
C MET A 15 -13.92 1.77 7.59
N LEU A 16 -15.11 1.52 7.02
CA LEU A 16 -16.02 0.48 7.47
C LEU A 16 -15.35 -0.90 7.39
N PHE A 17 -14.80 -1.25 6.23
CA PHE A 17 -14.07 -2.51 6.04
C PHE A 17 -12.86 -2.61 6.98
N GLY A 18 -12.10 -1.53 7.15
CA GLY A 18 -10.97 -1.47 8.07
C GLY A 18 -11.38 -1.70 9.51
N SER A 19 -12.46 -1.09 9.98
CA SER A 19 -12.95 -1.26 11.37
C SER A 19 -13.46 -2.68 11.65
N VAL A 20 -14.08 -3.32 10.66
CA VAL A 20 -14.55 -4.73 10.76
C VAL A 20 -13.37 -5.70 10.71
N ALA A 21 -12.40 -5.48 9.84
CA ALA A 21 -11.25 -6.36 9.65
C ALA A 21 -10.15 -6.16 10.71
N TYR A 22 -10.02 -4.96 11.28
CA TYR A 22 -9.00 -4.58 12.26
C TYR A 22 -9.60 -3.99 13.56
N PRO A 23 -10.42 -4.76 14.30
CA PRO A 23 -10.94 -4.31 15.58
C PRO A 23 -9.80 -3.98 16.55
N GLY A 24 -9.81 -2.76 17.10
CA GLY A 24 -8.76 -2.30 18.01
C GLY A 24 -7.36 -2.19 17.39
N GLY A 25 -7.28 -2.03 16.05
CA GLY A 25 -6.01 -1.93 15.32
C GLY A 25 -5.30 -3.27 15.13
N ARG A 26 -5.90 -4.38 15.55
CA ARG A 26 -5.36 -5.73 15.37
C ARG A 26 -6.11 -6.44 14.26
N CYS A 27 -5.37 -7.04 13.33
CA CYS A 27 -5.96 -7.83 12.26
C CYS A 27 -6.75 -8.99 12.86
N ARG A 28 -8.06 -9.03 12.64
CA ARG A 28 -8.92 -10.16 13.04
C ARG A 28 -8.70 -11.35 12.11
N ILE A 29 -8.31 -11.08 10.87
CA ILE A 29 -8.16 -12.08 9.81
C ILE A 29 -6.75 -12.64 9.88
N HIS A 30 -6.61 -13.86 10.42
CA HIS A 30 -5.35 -14.60 10.39
C HIS A 30 -5.27 -15.39 9.09
N VAL A 31 -4.71 -14.77 8.05
CA VAL A 31 -4.38 -15.48 6.81
C VAL A 31 -3.00 -16.10 6.96
N GLN A 32 -2.90 -17.43 6.91
CA GLN A 32 -1.61 -18.10 6.82
C GLN A 32 -1.04 -17.84 5.43
N MET A 33 -0.04 -16.97 5.34
CA MET A 33 0.60 -16.69 4.07
C MET A 33 1.45 -17.90 3.64
N PRO A 34 1.23 -18.46 2.44
CA PRO A 34 2.06 -19.53 1.93
C PRO A 34 3.51 -19.05 1.80
N ARG A 35 4.47 -19.93 2.09
CA ARG A 35 5.92 -19.62 2.07
C ARG A 35 6.38 -19.05 0.72
N LEU A 36 5.70 -19.42 -0.37
CA LEU A 36 5.96 -18.90 -1.72
C LEU A 36 5.76 -17.38 -1.83
N LEU A 37 4.86 -16.80 -1.03
CA LEU A 37 4.56 -15.36 -0.99
C LEU A 37 5.43 -14.60 0.00
N SER A 38 6.26 -15.29 0.80
CA SER A 38 7.22 -14.66 1.73
C SER A 38 8.06 -13.54 1.11
N PRO A 39 8.69 -13.71 -0.09
CA PRO A 39 9.45 -12.62 -0.70
C PRO A 39 8.59 -11.41 -1.06
N ILE A 40 7.35 -11.63 -1.49
CA ILE A 40 6.40 -10.56 -1.81
C ILE A 40 5.96 -9.82 -0.54
N CYS A 41 5.70 -10.55 0.56
CA CYS A 41 5.41 -9.94 1.86
C CYS A 41 6.60 -9.14 2.41
N PHE A 42 7.83 -9.62 2.18
CA PHE A 42 9.04 -8.90 2.55
C PHE A 42 9.19 -7.60 1.75
N ALA A 43 8.97 -7.64 0.43
CA ALA A 43 8.95 -6.46 -0.42
C ALA A 43 7.84 -5.48 0.02
N GLY A 44 6.64 -5.97 0.33
CA GLY A 44 5.52 -5.16 0.82
C GLY A 44 5.82 -4.47 2.16
N ARG A 45 6.50 -5.15 3.10
CA ARG A 45 6.91 -4.57 4.40
C ARG A 45 7.96 -3.47 4.24
N ASN A 46 8.79 -3.54 3.20
CA ASN A 46 9.79 -2.53 2.86
C ASN A 46 9.33 -1.59 1.74
N SER A 47 8.02 -1.54 1.45
CA SER A 47 7.47 -0.76 0.34
C SER A 47 7.82 0.72 0.41
N LEU A 48 7.93 1.30 1.61
CA LEU A 48 8.35 2.70 1.79
C LEU A 48 9.75 2.96 1.20
N LEU A 49 10.71 2.09 1.50
CA LEU A 49 12.07 2.20 0.96
C LEU A 49 12.06 2.04 -0.56
N ILE A 50 11.30 1.08 -1.08
CA ILE A 50 11.16 0.86 -2.52
C ILE A 50 10.58 2.11 -3.20
N TYR A 51 9.54 2.73 -2.61
CA TYR A 51 8.93 3.95 -3.13
C TYR A 51 9.90 5.13 -3.13
N MET A 52 10.65 5.33 -2.03
CA MET A 52 11.62 6.40 -1.93
C MET A 52 12.80 6.22 -2.90
N LEU A 53 13.18 4.99 -3.20
CA LEU A 53 14.33 4.68 -4.05
C LEU A 53 13.96 4.71 -5.54
N HIS A 54 12.71 4.39 -5.88
CA HIS A 54 12.24 4.40 -7.26
C HIS A 54 12.25 5.81 -7.89
N GLN A 55 11.82 6.85 -7.16
CA GLN A 55 11.83 8.23 -7.66
C GLN A 55 13.23 8.72 -8.10
N PRO A 56 14.29 8.65 -7.27
CA PRO A 56 15.63 9.06 -7.66
C PRO A 56 16.25 8.14 -8.72
N VAL A 57 15.94 6.84 -8.71
CA VAL A 57 16.43 5.92 -9.76
C VAL A 57 15.85 6.28 -11.12
N ILE A 58 14.55 6.55 -11.22
CA ILE A 58 13.94 7.00 -12.48
C ILE A 58 14.54 8.34 -12.90
N ALA A 59 14.66 9.30 -11.98
CA ALA A 59 15.23 10.60 -12.29
C ALA A 59 16.68 10.48 -12.80
N GLY A 60 17.50 9.65 -12.17
CA GLY A 60 18.88 9.40 -12.58
C GLY A 60 18.99 8.67 -13.93
N LEU A 61 18.13 7.69 -14.20
CA LEU A 61 18.07 7.00 -15.49
C LEU A 61 17.67 7.95 -16.63
N LEU A 62 16.68 8.81 -16.40
CA LEU A 62 16.29 9.82 -17.38
C LEU A 62 17.40 10.83 -17.62
N TYR A 63 18.11 11.25 -16.58
CA TYR A 63 19.26 12.16 -16.71
C TYR A 63 20.40 11.56 -17.54
N LEU A 64 20.69 10.27 -17.39
CA LEU A 64 21.72 9.59 -18.20
C LEU A 64 21.29 9.30 -19.64
N ALA A 65 19.98 9.26 -19.91
CA ALA A 65 19.44 9.01 -21.24
C ALA A 65 19.37 10.27 -22.12
N ILE A 66 19.52 11.45 -21.52
CA ILE A 66 19.57 12.77 -22.16
C ILE A 66 21.04 13.13 -22.40
#